data_AF-A0A6A6JFP5-F1
#
_entry.id   AF-A0A6A6JFP5-F1
#
_cell.length_a   1.000
_cell.length_b   1.000
_cell.length_c   1.000
_cell.angle_alpha   90.00
_cell.angle_beta   90.00
_cell.angle_gamma   90.00
#
_symmetry.space_group_name_H-M   'P 1'
#
loop_
_entity.id
_entity.type
_entity.pdbx_description
1 polymer ?
#
loop_
_entity_poly.entity_id
_entity_poly.type
_entity_poly.pdbx_seq_one_letter_code
_entity_poly.pdbx_strand_id
1 'polypeptide(L)'
;MPEAPSTPPHHHHRYLTHDEIVEAHTLHRAGHSYTFIANQLNCTKQQVGYAVTKNFVISKKHSGHLPRLTDAQVDELEAYIQSSHNT
;
A
#
# COMPACT_ATOMS: atom_id res chain seq x y z
N MET A 1 9.68 -7.71 -38.14
CA MET A 1 10.02 -7.78 -36.70
C MET A 1 8.72 -7.70 -35.93
N PRO A 2 8.30 -8.72 -35.16
CA PRO A 2 7.09 -8.61 -34.36
C PRO A 2 7.34 -7.65 -33.21
N GLU A 3 6.43 -6.68 -33.05
CA GLU A 3 6.44 -5.67 -31.99
C GLU A 3 6.20 -6.35 -30.63
N ALA A 4 6.97 -5.94 -29.62
CA ALA A 4 6.87 -6.51 -28.29
C ALA A 4 5.48 -6.17 -27.69
N PRO A 5 4.83 -7.10 -26.96
CA PRO A 5 3.56 -6.81 -26.30
C PRO A 5 3.75 -5.67 -25.29
N SER A 6 3.08 -4.55 -25.52
CA SER A 6 3.08 -3.41 -24.60
C SER A 6 2.14 -3.72 -23.42
N THR A 7 2.70 -3.87 -22.22
CA THR A 7 1.92 -3.98 -20.98
C THR A 7 1.08 -2.71 -20.80
N PRO A 8 -0.25 -2.78 -20.61
CA PRO A 8 -1.07 -1.59 -20.43
C PRO A 8 -0.60 -0.81 -19.19
N PRO A 9 -0.46 0.52 -19.27
CA PRO A 9 -0.10 1.34 -18.12
C PRO A 9 -1.14 1.15 -17.02
N HIS A 10 -0.67 0.73 -15.85
CA HIS A 10 -1.50 0.40 -14.70
C HIS A 10 -2.01 1.71 -14.04
N HIS A 11 -2.90 2.43 -14.71
CA HIS A 11 -3.44 3.73 -14.26
C HIS A 11 -4.16 3.67 -12.90
N HIS A 12 -4.46 2.47 -12.41
CA HIS A 12 -5.23 2.25 -11.17
C HIS A 12 -4.39 1.84 -9.95
N HIS A 13 -3.06 1.77 -10.05
CA HIS A 13 -2.21 1.27 -8.96
C HIS A 13 -1.57 2.35 -8.08
N ARG A 14 -1.89 3.62 -8.31
CA ARG A 14 -1.38 4.71 -7.46
C ARG A 14 -2.23 4.82 -6.20
N TYR A 15 -1.69 4.42 -5.05
CA TYR A 15 -2.30 4.77 -3.76
C TYR A 15 -2.13 6.27 -3.50
N LEU A 16 -3.16 6.90 -2.94
CA LEU A 16 -3.03 8.28 -2.45
C LEU A 16 -1.99 8.32 -1.34
N THR A 17 -1.12 9.32 -1.39
CA THR A 17 -0.20 9.58 -0.28
C THR A 17 -0.97 10.09 0.94
N HIS A 18 -0.30 10.11 2.08
CA HIS A 18 -0.88 10.67 3.30
C HIS A 18 -1.36 12.12 3.10
N ASP A 19 -0.54 12.96 2.47
CA ASP A 19 -0.85 14.38 2.28
C ASP A 19 -2.03 14.57 1.31
N GLU A 20 -2.12 13.76 0.26
CA GLU A 20 -3.27 13.76 -0.64
C GLU A 20 -4.56 13.32 0.05
N ILE A 21 -4.49 12.39 1.00
CA ILE A 21 -5.64 11.99 1.82
C ILE A 21 -6.06 13.15 2.74
N VAL A 22 -5.10 13.85 3.38
CA VAL A 22 -5.38 15.04 4.19
C VAL A 22 -6.03 16.15 3.35
N GLU A 23 -5.50 16.39 2.15
CA GLU A 23 -6.03 17.39 1.24
C GLU A 23 -7.46 17.01 0.77
N ALA A 24 -7.68 15.74 0.40
CA ALA A 24 -9.01 15.24 0.04
C ALA A 24 -10.04 15.45 1.17
N HIS A 25 -9.67 15.17 2.42
CA HIS A 25 -10.53 15.43 3.57
C HIS A 25 -10.81 16.91 3.77
N THR A 26 -9.79 17.76 3.62
CA THR A 26 -9.90 19.22 3.76
C THR A 26 -10.85 19.79 2.72
N LEU A 27 -10.65 19.43 1.44
CA LEU A 27 -11.49 19.88 0.34
C LEU A 27 -12.92 19.37 0.47
N HIS A 28 -13.11 18.12 0.89
CA HIS A 28 -14.46 17.59 1.14
C HIS A 28 -15.17 18.31 2.28
N ARG A 29 -14.47 18.60 3.38
CA ARG A 29 -15.03 19.41 4.49
C ARG A 29 -15.36 20.83 4.07
N ALA A 30 -14.63 21.40 3.11
CA ALA A 30 -14.93 22.68 2.49
C ALA A 30 -16.12 22.62 1.50
N GLY A 31 -16.72 21.46 1.26
CA GLY A 31 -17.90 21.29 0.42
C GLY A 31 -17.61 21.00 -1.06
N HIS A 32 -16.36 20.74 -1.43
CA HIS A 32 -16.04 20.39 -2.81
C HIS A 32 -16.52 18.97 -3.17
N SER A 33 -16.94 18.79 -4.43
CA SER A 33 -17.40 17.51 -4.94
C SER A 33 -16.25 16.52 -5.14
N TYR A 34 -16.55 15.21 -5.10
CA TYR A 34 -15.53 14.19 -5.35
C TYR A 34 -14.91 14.25 -6.75
N THR A 35 -15.64 14.73 -7.75
CA THR A 35 -15.10 14.92 -9.11
C THR A 35 -14.08 16.06 -9.15
N PHE A 36 -14.36 17.16 -8.44
CA PHE A 36 -13.42 18.27 -8.31
C PHE A 36 -12.13 17.82 -7.61
N ILE A 37 -12.26 17.14 -6.47
CA ILE A 37 -11.12 16.66 -5.69
C ILE A 37 -10.29 15.65 -6.49
N ALA A 38 -10.94 14.74 -7.22
CA ALA A 38 -10.27 13.76 -8.07
C ALA A 38 -9.42 14.43 -9.17
N ASN A 39 -9.95 15.48 -9.79
CA ASN A 39 -9.21 16.25 -10.79
C ASN A 39 -8.04 17.01 -10.16
N GLN A 40 -8.25 17.62 -8.99
CA GLN A 40 -7.22 18.37 -8.26
C GLN A 40 -6.04 17.46 -7.84
N LEU A 41 -6.33 16.26 -7.35
CA LEU A 41 -5.32 15.29 -6.87
C LEU A 41 -4.82 14.32 -7.96
N ASN A 42 -5.31 14.48 -9.19
CA ASN A 42 -5.03 13.59 -10.32
C ASN A 42 -5.20 12.09 -9.95
N CYS A 43 -6.38 11.78 -9.41
CA CYS A 43 -6.74 10.44 -8.93
C CYS A 43 -8.18 10.09 -9.36
N THR A 44 -8.66 8.88 -9.05
CA THR A 44 -10.03 8.50 -9.43
C THR A 44 -11.05 8.95 -8.39
N LYS A 45 -12.28 9.21 -8.83
CA LYS A 45 -13.42 9.50 -7.93
C LYS A 45 -13.62 8.41 -6.88
N GLN A 46 -13.38 7.13 -7.23
CA GLN A 46 -13.48 6.04 -6.27
C GLN A 46 -12.43 6.14 -5.16
N GLN A 47 -11.20 6.55 -5.49
CA GLN A 47 -10.13 6.75 -4.51
C GLN A 47 -10.46 7.87 -3.52
N VAL A 48 -11.01 8.98 -4.02
CA VAL A 48 -11.50 10.08 -3.16
C VAL A 48 -12.61 9.58 -2.24
N GLY A 49 -13.61 8.87 -2.78
CA GLY A 49 -14.70 8.31 -1.99
C GLY A 49 -14.18 7.38 -0.90
N TYR A 50 -13.26 6.47 -1.24
CA TYR A 50 -12.65 5.55 -0.29
C TYR A 50 -11.85 6.29 0.80
N ALA A 51 -11.05 7.28 0.44
CA ALA A 51 -10.29 8.10 1.39
C ALA A 51 -11.21 8.83 2.37
N VAL A 52 -12.23 9.52 1.86
CA VAL A 52 -13.19 10.28 2.68
C VAL A 52 -14.01 9.36 3.59
N THR A 53 -14.50 8.22 3.10
CA THR A 53 -15.31 7.28 3.89
C THR A 53 -14.51 6.58 4.99
N LYS A 54 -13.24 6.28 4.76
CA LYS A 54 -12.42 5.49 5.68
C LYS A 54 -12.11 6.23 6.99
N ASN A 55 -12.28 7.55 7.07
CA ASN A 55 -12.07 8.43 8.25
C ASN A 55 -10.68 8.34 8.94
N PHE A 56 -9.80 7.44 8.51
CA PHE A 56 -8.43 7.31 8.97
C PHE A 56 -7.50 7.99 7.97
N VAL A 57 -6.86 9.06 8.42
CA VAL A 57 -5.80 9.76 7.68
C VAL A 57 -4.54 8.88 7.54
N ILE A 58 -4.36 7.92 8.46
CA ILE A 58 -3.17 7.07 8.52
C ILE A 58 -3.41 5.76 7.78
N SER A 59 -2.53 5.43 6.83
CA SER A 59 -2.49 4.12 6.20
C SER A 59 -2.19 3.03 7.25
N LYS A 60 -3.07 2.03 7.38
CA LYS A 60 -2.81 0.87 8.25
C LYS A 60 -1.51 0.19 7.80
N LYS A 61 -0.56 0.00 8.71
CA LYS A 61 0.66 -0.78 8.43
C LYS A 61 0.25 -2.20 8.02
N HIS A 62 0.74 -2.65 6.87
CA HIS A 62 0.50 -4.04 6.45
C HIS A 62 1.18 -4.98 7.45
N SER A 63 0.49 -6.04 7.84
CA SER A 63 0.94 -7.01 8.84
C SER A 63 2.15 -7.86 8.40
N GLY A 64 2.78 -7.54 7.27
CA GLY A 64 3.80 -8.36 6.65
C GLY A 64 3.27 -9.72 6.18
N HIS A 65 4.17 -10.49 5.56
CA HIS A 65 3.92 -11.91 5.31
C HIS A 65 4.13 -12.67 6.62
N LEU A 66 3.28 -13.64 6.93
CA LEU A 66 3.44 -14.48 8.12
C LEU A 66 4.75 -15.28 8.00
N PRO A 67 5.56 -15.39 9.07
CA PRO A 67 6.75 -16.24 9.06
C PRO A 67 6.40 -17.67 8.65
N ARG A 68 7.23 -18.29 7.81
CA ARG A 68 7.05 -19.70 7.42
C ARG A 68 7.48 -20.68 8.52
N LEU A 69 8.37 -20.23 9.39
CA LEU A 69 8.89 -20.97 10.52
C LEU A 69 8.47 -20.26 11.79
N THR A 70 8.18 -21.04 12.83
CA THR A 70 8.04 -20.51 14.18
C THR A 70 9.40 -20.15 14.75
N ASP A 71 9.43 -19.27 15.75
CA ASP A 71 10.68 -18.88 16.41
C ASP A 71 11.45 -20.11 16.92
N ALA A 72 10.74 -21.10 17.49
CA ALA A 72 11.34 -22.35 17.94
C ALA A 72 12.02 -23.16 16.83
N GLN A 73 11.49 -23.16 15.60
CA GLN A 73 12.11 -23.83 14.46
C GLN A 73 13.32 -23.07 13.95
N VAL A 74 13.31 -21.74 14.06
CA VAL A 74 14.47 -20.89 13.76
C VAL A 74 15.58 -21.18 14.77
N ASP A 75 15.26 -21.27 16.06
CA ASP A 75 16.22 -21.59 17.12
C ASP A 75 16.85 -22.98 16.91
N GLU A 76 16.06 -23.98 16.52
CA GLU A 76 16.55 -25.32 16.21
C GLU A 76 17.54 -25.31 15.03
N LEU A 77 17.24 -24.55 13.97
CA LEU A 77 18.13 -24.39 12.83
C LEU A 77 19.42 -23.65 13.20
N GLU A 78 19.31 -22.62 14.03
CA GLU A 78 20.47 -21.86 14.50
C GLU A 78 21.40 -22.76 15.32
N ALA A 79 20.85 -23.53 16.26
CA ALA A 79 21.60 -24.48 17.07
C ALA A 79 22.31 -25.56 16.21
N TYR A 80 21.62 -26.08 15.19
CA TYR A 80 22.20 -27.03 14.25
C TYR A 80 23.41 -26.43 13.51
N ILE A 81 23.26 -25.23 12.94
CA ILE A 81 24.34 -24.54 12.20
C ILE A 81 25.54 -24.30 13.12
N GLN A 82 25.32 -23.78 14.34
CA GLN A 82 26.39 -23.53 15.30
C GLN A 82 27.16 -24.82 15.65
N SER A 83 26.46 -25.95 15.81
CA SER A 83 27.10 -27.24 16.09
C SER A 83 27.95 -27.76 14.92
N SER A 84 27.55 -27.46 13.67
CA SER A 84 28.25 -27.90 12.46
C SER A 84 29.54 -27.13 12.15
N HIS A 85 29.70 -25.93 12.71
CA HIS A 85 30.90 -25.10 12.54
C HIS A 85 31.98 -25.35 13.61
N ASN A 86 31.63 -26.06 14.69
CA ASN A 86 32.55 -26.40 15.79
C ASN A 86 33.21 -27.78 15.62
N THR A 87 33.03 -28.42 14.46
CA THR A 87 33.75 -29.63 14.00
C THR A 87 34.72 -29.27 12.89
#